data_AF-A0A965HMS0-F1
#
_entry.id   AF-A0A965HMS0-F1
#
_cell.length_a   1.000
_cell.length_b   1.000
_cell.length_c   1.000
_cell.angle_alpha   90.00
_cell.angle_beta   90.00
_cell.angle_gamma   90.00
#
_symmetry.space_group_name_H-M   'P 1'
#
loop_
_entity.id
_entity.type
_entity.pdbx_description
1 polymer ?
#
loop_
_entity_poly.entity_id
_entity_poly.type
_entity_poly.pdbx_seq_one_letter_code
_entity_poly.pdbx_strand_id
1 'polypeptide(L)'
;MNLLRTLRLWQRFVVLGLIGLVMCLVPLQKVVSYKKGEIAVAQAEANGLSPLRLSIDLQKALQRHRLLAGATLGGDSGADEARVKVAADVEQRYAALIARLGELAYADALRETEASRGRWKSLAADVVERRVDAARSIEAHSALITQNLHAMDAIADASGLSLDPVAESYYVMTAAVDHLPRLAETTALLRLEDAAVTGATAMSPARVLARSELDTAMYLRDRASAQLAKAMALKPELKDVLRTFKTADATDALFELTRAQLAGESRPRRLICNTCSSTQRPRASKTSW
;
A
#
# COMPACT_ATOMS: atom_id res chain seq x y z
N MET A 1 -10.67 72.04 18.59
CA MET A 1 -10.41 72.57 17.24
C MET A 1 -10.88 71.56 16.21
N ASN A 2 -11.80 71.95 15.33
CA ASN A 2 -12.53 71.01 14.47
C ASN A 2 -11.76 70.82 13.15
N LEU A 3 -10.81 69.87 13.15
CA LEU A 3 -9.85 69.60 12.07
C LEU A 3 -10.52 69.27 10.71
N LEU A 4 -11.78 68.82 10.74
CA LEU A 4 -12.57 68.49 9.55
C LEU A 4 -13.17 69.72 8.85
N ARG A 5 -13.29 70.85 9.57
CA ARG A 5 -13.95 72.06 9.07
C ARG A 5 -13.04 72.90 8.16
N THR A 6 -11.73 72.72 8.23
CA THR A 6 -10.72 73.42 7.43
C THR A 6 -10.33 72.69 6.13
N LEU A 7 -10.77 71.45 5.95
CA LEU A 7 -10.43 70.63 4.79
C LEU A 7 -11.27 70.98 3.54
N ARG A 8 -10.60 71.05 2.38
CA ARG A 8 -11.23 71.17 1.05
C ARG A 8 -12.05 69.91 0.74
N LEU A 9 -13.09 70.03 -0.07
CA LEU A 9 -14.04 68.95 -0.37
C LEU A 9 -13.35 67.64 -0.83
N TRP A 10 -12.33 67.74 -1.69
CA TRP A 10 -11.57 66.59 -2.19
C TRP A 10 -10.80 65.85 -1.08
N GLN A 11 -10.28 66.55 -0.07
CA GLN A 11 -9.57 65.94 1.05
C GLN A 11 -10.51 65.10 1.91
N ARG A 12 -11.78 65.50 2.04
CA ARG A 12 -12.81 64.72 2.75
C ARG A 12 -13.13 63.42 2.01
N PHE A 13 -13.25 63.46 0.69
CA PHE A 13 -13.43 62.27 -0.14
C PHE A 13 -12.21 61.34 -0.11
N VAL A 14 -10.98 61.89 -0.09
CA VAL A 14 -9.76 61.09 0.07
C VAL A 14 -9.74 60.37 1.41
N VAL A 15 -10.08 61.05 2.51
CA VAL A 15 -10.15 60.41 3.85
C VAL A 15 -11.19 59.28 3.88
N LEU A 16 -12.39 59.52 3.33
CA LEU A 16 -13.42 58.47 3.22
C LEU A 16 -12.98 57.30 2.32
N GLY A 17 -12.33 57.59 1.20
CA GLY A 17 -11.77 56.58 0.30
C GLY A 17 -10.65 55.77 0.96
N LEU A 18 -9.81 56.39 1.78
CA LEU A 18 -8.75 55.71 2.52
C LEU A 18 -9.33 54.79 3.60
N ILE A 19 -10.37 55.23 4.31
CA ILE A 19 -11.08 54.39 5.29
C ILE A 19 -11.71 53.19 4.57
N GLY A 20 -12.42 53.42 3.46
CA GLY A 20 -13.00 52.35 2.64
C GLY A 20 -11.95 51.38 2.11
N LEU A 21 -10.80 51.89 1.64
CA LEU A 21 -9.68 51.08 1.17
C LEU A 21 -9.13 50.20 2.30
N VAL A 22 -8.91 50.75 3.49
CA VAL A 22 -8.42 49.99 4.66
C VAL A 22 -9.44 48.92 5.07
N MET A 23 -10.74 49.25 5.08
CA MET A 23 -11.81 48.28 5.39
C MET A 23 -11.87 47.12 4.39
N CYS A 24 -11.50 47.32 3.13
CA CYS A 24 -11.42 46.26 2.13
C CYS A 24 -10.08 45.52 2.13
N LEU A 25 -8.97 46.22 2.38
CA LEU A 25 -7.62 45.67 2.27
C LEU A 25 -7.35 44.62 3.36
N VAL A 26 -7.79 44.88 4.61
CA VAL A 26 -7.60 43.94 5.73
C VAL A 26 -8.26 42.57 5.49
N PRO A 27 -9.57 42.47 5.16
CA PRO A 27 -10.19 41.16 4.86
C PRO A 27 -9.61 40.54 3.59
N LEU A 28 -9.24 41.34 2.57
CA LEU A 28 -8.59 40.81 1.37
C LEU A 28 -7.24 40.16 1.69
N GLN A 29 -6.37 40.81 2.47
CA GLN A 29 -5.10 40.23 2.91
C GLN A 29 -5.31 38.94 3.71
N LYS A 30 -6.31 38.91 4.60
CA LYS A 30 -6.66 37.69 5.35
C LYS A 30 -7.08 36.54 4.43
N VAL A 31 -7.95 36.81 3.46
CA VAL A 31 -8.41 35.79 2.49
C VAL A 31 -7.27 35.29 1.63
N VAL A 32 -6.42 36.18 1.10
CA VAL A 32 -5.28 35.80 0.26
C VAL A 32 -4.28 34.95 1.03
N SER A 33 -3.92 35.34 2.26
CA SER A 33 -3.00 34.55 3.09
C SER A 33 -3.59 33.19 3.46
N TYR A 34 -4.89 33.13 3.79
CA TYR A 34 -5.58 31.88 4.09
C TYR A 34 -5.60 30.94 2.87
N LYS A 35 -5.95 31.44 1.69
CA LYS A 35 -5.98 30.64 0.45
C LYS A 35 -4.61 30.17 -0.01
N LYS A 36 -3.55 30.95 0.23
CA LYS A 36 -2.16 30.50 -0.01
C LYS A 36 -1.79 29.30 0.87
N GLY A 37 -2.26 29.27 2.12
CA GLY A 37 -2.08 28.12 3.02
C GLY A 37 -2.74 26.86 2.49
N GLU A 38 -4.02 26.94 2.08
CA GLU A 38 -4.75 25.79 1.49
C GLU A 38 -4.06 25.26 0.22
N ILE A 39 -3.54 26.14 -0.64
CA ILE A 39 -2.80 25.72 -1.84
C ILE A 39 -1.49 25.00 -1.48
N ALA A 40 -0.76 25.50 -0.48
CA ALA A 40 0.49 24.86 -0.04
C ALA A 40 0.25 23.46 0.52
N VAL A 41 -0.84 23.27 1.29
CA VAL A 41 -1.27 21.97 1.81
C VAL A 41 -1.63 21.02 0.67
N ALA A 42 -2.53 21.44 -0.23
CA ALA A 42 -2.93 20.62 -1.37
C ALA A 42 -1.74 20.22 -2.27
N GLN A 43 -0.77 21.12 -2.44
CA GLN A 43 0.45 20.83 -3.19
C GLN A 43 1.35 19.81 -2.47
N ALA A 44 1.46 19.91 -1.14
CA ALA A 44 2.21 18.94 -0.33
C ALA A 44 1.57 17.55 -0.38
N GLU A 45 0.25 17.46 -0.24
CA GLU A 45 -0.52 16.21 -0.35
C GLU A 45 -0.34 15.57 -1.73
N ALA A 46 -0.49 16.36 -2.80
CA ALA A 46 -0.30 15.88 -4.17
C ALA A 46 1.14 15.38 -4.41
N ASN A 47 2.13 16.08 -3.85
CA ASN A 47 3.53 15.68 -3.94
C ASN A 47 3.81 14.36 -3.22
N GLY A 48 3.11 14.08 -2.10
CA GLY A 48 3.21 12.82 -1.34
C GLY A 48 2.68 11.58 -2.07
N LEU A 49 1.75 11.75 -3.01
CA LEU A 49 1.18 10.61 -3.76
C LEU A 49 2.22 9.87 -4.62
N SER A 50 3.19 10.59 -5.18
CA SER A 50 4.24 9.99 -6.02
C SER A 50 5.16 9.03 -5.26
N PRO A 51 5.83 9.43 -4.16
CA PRO A 51 6.63 8.51 -3.36
C PRO A 51 5.81 7.39 -2.68
N LEU A 52 4.53 7.62 -2.33
CA LEU A 52 3.66 6.54 -1.85
C LEU A 52 3.44 5.45 -2.90
N ARG A 53 3.15 5.84 -4.15
CA ARG A 53 3.01 4.88 -5.25
C ARG A 53 4.29 4.08 -5.45
N LEU A 54 5.46 4.74 -5.45
CA LEU A 54 6.76 4.08 -5.54
C LEU A 54 7.00 3.09 -4.38
N SER A 55 6.57 3.44 -3.16
CA SER A 55 6.69 2.57 -1.99
C SER A 55 5.78 1.33 -2.08
N ILE A 56 4.55 1.46 -2.60
CA ILE A 56 3.64 0.32 -2.85
C ILE A 56 4.24 -0.62 -3.88
N ASP A 57 4.86 -0.04 -4.88
CA ASP A 57 5.51 -0.72 -5.97
C ASP A 57 6.77 -1.46 -5.50
N LEU A 58 7.59 -0.83 -4.65
CA LEU A 58 8.70 -1.46 -3.95
C LEU A 58 8.25 -2.64 -3.08
N GLN A 59 7.16 -2.49 -2.33
CA GLN A 59 6.60 -3.57 -1.52
C GLN A 59 6.28 -4.81 -2.36
N LYS A 60 5.60 -4.63 -3.49
CA LYS A 60 5.26 -5.73 -4.41
C LYS A 60 6.51 -6.43 -4.93
N ALA A 61 7.56 -5.69 -5.27
CA ALA A 61 8.81 -6.26 -5.76
C ALA A 61 9.56 -7.04 -4.66
N LEU A 62 9.60 -6.51 -3.44
CA LEU A 62 10.17 -7.21 -2.28
C LEU A 62 9.43 -8.52 -1.99
N GLN A 63 8.09 -8.50 -2.03
CA GLN A 63 7.27 -9.70 -1.86
C GLN A 63 7.52 -10.75 -2.95
N ARG A 64 7.65 -10.32 -4.22
CA ARG A 64 7.99 -11.22 -5.33
C ARG A 64 9.39 -11.81 -5.18
N HIS A 65 10.37 -10.99 -4.79
CA HIS A 65 11.71 -11.49 -4.57
C HIS A 65 11.75 -12.48 -3.41
N ARG A 66 11.04 -12.21 -2.31
CA ARG A 66 10.91 -13.14 -1.16
C ARG A 66 10.40 -14.50 -1.60
N LEU A 67 9.33 -14.54 -2.41
CA LEU A 67 8.76 -15.78 -2.94
C LEU A 67 9.78 -16.57 -3.78
N LEU A 68 10.45 -15.89 -4.71
CA LEU A 68 11.41 -16.51 -5.62
C LEU A 68 12.69 -16.94 -4.89
N ALA A 69 13.18 -16.15 -3.94
CA ALA A 69 14.30 -16.49 -3.07
C ALA A 69 13.99 -17.74 -2.24
N GLY A 70 12.79 -17.83 -1.66
CA GLY A 70 12.33 -19.02 -0.95
C GLY A 70 12.36 -20.27 -1.84
N ALA A 71 11.85 -20.16 -3.08
CA ALA A 71 11.87 -21.27 -4.04
C ALA A 71 13.30 -21.68 -4.44
N THR A 72 14.17 -20.72 -4.78
CA THR A 72 15.58 -20.98 -5.13
C THR A 72 16.37 -21.61 -3.98
N LEU A 73 16.16 -21.13 -2.75
CA LEU A 73 16.79 -21.71 -1.56
C LEU A 73 16.21 -23.09 -1.22
N GLY A 74 14.93 -23.32 -1.54
CA GLY A 74 14.25 -24.61 -1.45
C GLY A 74 14.63 -25.63 -2.54
N GLY A 75 15.47 -25.25 -3.51
CA GLY A 75 16.00 -26.15 -4.55
C GLY A 75 15.32 -26.06 -5.91
N ASP A 76 14.38 -25.14 -6.12
CA ASP A 76 13.82 -24.86 -7.44
C ASP A 76 14.80 -24.00 -8.27
N SER A 77 15.61 -24.67 -9.09
CA SER A 77 16.56 -24.00 -9.98
C SER A 77 15.88 -23.17 -11.07
N GLY A 78 14.62 -23.45 -11.41
CA GLY A 78 13.85 -22.68 -12.39
C GLY A 78 13.44 -21.29 -11.88
N ALA A 79 13.43 -21.08 -10.56
CA ALA A 79 13.09 -19.81 -9.95
C ALA A 79 14.22 -18.77 -9.99
N ASP A 80 15.48 -19.18 -10.20
CA ASP A 80 16.64 -18.30 -10.04
C ASP A 80 16.72 -17.20 -11.12
N GLU A 81 16.42 -17.53 -12.37
CA GLU A 81 16.41 -16.53 -13.45
C GLU A 81 15.37 -15.44 -13.18
N ALA A 82 14.18 -15.83 -12.73
CA ALA A 82 13.13 -14.89 -12.35
C ALA A 82 13.54 -14.06 -11.11
N ARG A 83 14.17 -14.70 -10.11
CA ARG A 83 14.68 -14.04 -8.90
C ARG A 83 15.67 -12.92 -9.25
N VAL A 84 16.64 -13.19 -10.14
CA VAL A 84 17.64 -12.20 -10.58
C VAL A 84 16.96 -10.99 -11.24
N LYS A 85 15.98 -11.22 -12.12
CA LYS A 85 15.22 -10.13 -12.77
C LYS A 85 14.48 -9.27 -11.74
N VAL A 86 13.82 -9.91 -10.77
CA VAL A 86 13.11 -9.19 -9.71
C VAL A 86 14.07 -8.47 -8.76
N ALA A 87 15.26 -9.00 -8.49
CA ALA A 87 16.27 -8.31 -7.69
C ALA A 87 16.69 -6.97 -8.31
N ALA A 88 16.85 -6.93 -9.64
CA ALA A 88 17.12 -5.69 -10.38
C ALA A 88 15.92 -4.71 -10.30
N ASP A 89 14.68 -5.21 -10.39
CA ASP A 89 13.46 -4.40 -10.23
C ASP A 89 13.37 -3.79 -8.81
N VAL A 90 13.72 -4.55 -7.76
CA VAL A 90 13.79 -4.02 -6.39
C VAL A 90 14.82 -2.88 -6.28
N GLU A 91 16.02 -3.05 -6.83
CA GLU A 91 17.02 -1.99 -6.84
C GLU A 91 16.57 -0.74 -7.60
N GLN A 92 15.89 -0.90 -8.74
CA GLN A 92 15.34 0.20 -9.51
C GLN A 92 14.28 0.97 -8.70
N ARG A 93 13.40 0.26 -8.00
CA ARG A 93 12.35 0.88 -7.17
C ARG A 93 12.92 1.60 -5.96
N TYR A 94 13.94 1.04 -5.30
CA TYR A 94 14.69 1.75 -4.27
C TYR A 94 15.33 3.03 -4.80
N ALA A 95 16.01 2.97 -5.95
CA ALA A 95 16.66 4.14 -6.54
C ALA A 95 15.64 5.25 -6.89
N ALA A 96 14.50 4.88 -7.48
CA ALA A 96 13.43 5.81 -7.81
C ALA A 96 12.80 6.45 -6.56
N LEU A 97 12.53 5.64 -5.52
CA LEU A 97 11.96 6.14 -4.27
C LEU A 97 12.93 7.10 -3.57
N ILE A 98 14.20 6.72 -3.41
CA ILE A 98 15.24 7.56 -2.79
C ILE A 98 15.38 8.90 -3.53
N ALA A 99 15.47 8.87 -4.87
CA ALA A 99 15.57 10.08 -5.66
C ALA A 99 14.36 11.00 -5.42
N ARG A 100 13.14 10.43 -5.43
CA ARG A 100 11.93 11.21 -5.22
C ARG A 100 11.81 11.78 -3.81
N LEU A 101 12.22 11.03 -2.79
CA LEU A 101 12.24 11.51 -1.41
C LEU A 101 13.26 12.64 -1.22
N GLY A 102 14.41 12.55 -1.89
CA GLY A 102 15.42 13.61 -1.92
C GLY A 102 14.92 14.89 -2.59
N GLU A 103 14.25 14.79 -3.74
CA GLU A 103 13.63 15.93 -4.43
C GLU A 103 12.61 16.68 -3.55
N LEU A 104 11.86 15.93 -2.73
CA LEU A 104 10.83 16.47 -1.84
C LEU A 104 11.36 16.88 -0.45
N ALA A 105 12.64 16.62 -0.17
CA ALA A 105 13.28 16.85 1.13
C ALA A 105 12.58 16.13 2.31
N TYR A 106 12.03 14.94 2.08
CA TYR A 106 11.41 14.11 3.13
C TYR A 106 12.50 13.34 3.90
N ALA A 107 13.24 14.06 4.75
CA ALA A 107 14.50 13.59 5.35
C ALA A 107 14.37 12.27 6.15
N ASP A 108 13.32 12.11 6.97
CA ASP A 108 13.14 10.91 7.77
C ASP A 108 12.83 9.68 6.90
N ALA A 109 11.86 9.80 5.97
CA ALA A 109 11.52 8.76 5.01
C ALA A 109 12.71 8.39 4.11
N LEU A 110 13.50 9.38 3.68
CA LEU A 110 14.71 9.19 2.89
C LEU A 110 15.74 8.34 3.66
N ARG A 111 16.05 8.74 4.90
CA ARG A 111 17.00 8.03 5.77
C ARG A 111 16.58 6.58 6.01
N GLU A 112 15.30 6.34 6.30
CA GLU A 112 14.77 5.00 6.51
C GLU A 112 14.85 4.13 5.25
N THR A 113 14.52 4.71 4.09
CA THR A 113 14.56 4.02 2.81
C THR A 113 16.00 3.66 2.40
N GLU A 114 16.96 4.56 2.63
CA GLU A 114 18.39 4.29 2.39
C GLU A 114 18.92 3.18 3.29
N ALA A 115 18.56 3.18 4.58
CA ALA A 115 18.92 2.12 5.50
C ALA A 115 18.31 0.77 5.08
N SER A 116 17.05 0.76 4.66
CA SER A 116 16.37 -0.43 4.13
C SER A 116 17.04 -0.95 2.86
N ARG A 117 17.44 -0.06 1.94
CA ARG A 117 18.19 -0.43 0.72
C ARG A 117 19.52 -1.11 1.04
N GLY A 118 20.24 -0.62 2.05
CA GLY A 118 21.49 -1.25 2.49
C GLY A 118 21.28 -2.68 2.98
N ARG A 119 20.25 -2.91 3.80
CA ARG A 119 19.87 -4.25 4.29
C ARG A 119 19.43 -5.17 3.15
N TRP A 120 18.66 -4.64 2.21
CA TRP A 120 18.25 -5.36 1.00
C TRP A 120 19.45 -5.87 0.20
N LYS A 121 20.47 -5.02 -0.03
CA LYS A 121 21.69 -5.43 -0.75
C LYS A 121 22.42 -6.59 -0.06
N SER A 122 22.55 -6.52 1.26
CA SER A 122 23.13 -7.61 2.05
C SER A 122 22.33 -8.90 1.88
N LEU A 123 21.00 -8.83 2.06
CA LEU A 123 20.12 -9.98 1.95
C LEU A 123 20.14 -10.61 0.55
N ALA A 124 20.12 -9.78 -0.50
CA ALA A 124 20.18 -10.25 -1.87
C ALA A 124 21.48 -11.02 -2.16
N ALA A 125 22.63 -10.54 -1.63
CA ALA A 125 23.90 -11.25 -1.71
C ALA A 125 23.88 -12.57 -0.93
N ASP A 126 23.38 -12.56 0.32
CA ASP A 126 23.29 -13.76 1.15
C ASP A 126 22.42 -14.85 0.51
N VAL A 127 21.35 -14.48 -0.21
CA VAL A 127 20.52 -15.42 -0.96
C VAL A 127 21.30 -16.04 -2.13
N VAL A 128 22.04 -15.23 -2.90
CA VAL A 128 22.86 -15.70 -4.04
C VAL A 128 23.95 -16.66 -3.56
N GLU A 129 24.64 -16.29 -2.49
CA GLU A 129 25.75 -17.04 -1.91
C GLU A 129 25.26 -18.18 -0.99
N ARG A 130 23.93 -18.35 -0.87
CA ARG A 130 23.25 -19.34 -0.02
C ARG A 130 23.76 -19.32 1.43
N ARG A 131 24.10 -18.14 1.95
CA ARG A 131 24.48 -17.89 3.35
C ARG A 131 23.28 -17.86 4.30
N VAL A 132 22.08 -17.84 3.76
CA VAL A 132 20.80 -17.86 4.48
C VAL A 132 19.94 -19.01 3.98
N ASP A 133 19.21 -19.67 4.89
CA ASP A 133 18.21 -20.68 4.53
C ASP A 133 16.87 -20.03 4.12
N ALA A 134 15.93 -20.83 3.58
CA ALA A 134 14.66 -20.31 3.09
C ALA A 134 13.82 -19.63 4.19
N ALA A 135 13.82 -20.16 5.41
CA ALA A 135 13.03 -19.62 6.52
C ALA A 135 13.58 -18.26 6.99
N ARG A 136 14.89 -18.17 7.23
CA ARG A 136 15.57 -16.93 7.59
C ARG A 136 15.51 -15.89 6.47
N SER A 137 15.50 -16.32 5.21
CA SER A 137 15.32 -15.42 4.07
C SER A 137 13.93 -14.80 4.10
N ILE A 138 12.87 -15.59 4.34
CA ILE A 138 11.50 -15.07 4.47
C ILE A 138 11.41 -14.03 5.58
N GLU A 139 11.97 -14.32 6.76
CA GLU A 139 11.99 -13.40 7.90
C GLU A 139 12.71 -12.08 7.58
N ALA A 140 13.91 -12.15 6.99
CA ALA A 140 14.68 -10.97 6.62
C ALA A 140 13.96 -10.11 5.56
N HIS A 141 13.28 -10.72 4.60
CA HIS A 141 12.47 -9.98 3.64
C HIS A 141 11.23 -9.34 4.28
N SER A 142 10.55 -10.03 5.19
CA SER A 142 9.40 -9.45 5.92
C SER A 142 9.82 -8.28 6.82
N ALA A 143 11.05 -8.28 7.35
CA ALA A 143 11.61 -7.11 8.02
C ALA A 143 11.78 -5.91 7.05
N LEU A 144 12.30 -6.12 5.83
CA LEU A 144 12.39 -5.07 4.81
C LEU A 144 11.02 -4.52 4.39
N ILE A 145 10.02 -5.41 4.25
CA ILE A 145 8.65 -5.01 3.92
C ILE A 145 8.05 -4.17 5.05
N THR A 146 8.30 -4.53 6.31
CA THR A 146 7.89 -3.74 7.47
C THR A 146 8.56 -2.36 7.49
N GLN A 147 9.84 -2.27 7.16
CA GLN A 147 10.54 -0.98 7.04
C GLN A 147 9.96 -0.12 5.91
N ASN A 148 9.55 -0.73 4.80
CA ASN A 148 8.89 0.00 3.72
C ASN A 148 7.50 0.52 4.11
N LEU A 149 6.76 -0.20 4.97
CA LEU A 149 5.52 0.30 5.55
C LEU A 149 5.77 1.53 6.45
N HIS A 150 6.82 1.51 7.28
CA HIS A 150 7.18 2.70 8.07
C HIS A 150 7.59 3.89 7.18
N ALA A 151 8.28 3.64 6.07
CA ALA A 151 8.58 4.69 5.11
C ALA A 151 7.30 5.29 4.49
N MET A 152 6.26 4.48 4.23
CA MET A 152 4.96 4.97 3.79
C MET A 152 4.30 5.87 4.85
N ASP A 153 4.36 5.48 6.12
CA ASP A 153 3.84 6.28 7.24
C ASP A 153 4.58 7.64 7.30
N ALA A 154 5.91 7.63 7.24
CA ALA A 154 6.73 8.84 7.23
C ALA A 154 6.46 9.74 6.01
N ILE A 155 6.18 9.17 4.83
CA ILE A 155 5.77 9.94 3.64
C ILE A 155 4.39 10.57 3.85
N ALA A 156 3.45 9.83 4.41
CA ALA A 156 2.10 10.33 4.69
C ALA A 156 2.15 11.51 5.68
N ASP A 157 2.98 11.41 6.71
CA ASP A 157 3.20 12.48 7.68
C ASP A 157 3.89 13.71 7.07
N ALA A 158 4.98 13.50 6.33
CA ALA A 158 5.72 14.61 5.72
C ALA A 158 4.93 15.37 4.63
N SER A 159 3.98 14.70 3.99
CA SER A 159 3.10 15.29 2.97
C SER A 159 1.81 15.89 3.52
N GLY A 160 1.48 15.63 4.80
CA GLY A 160 0.22 16.04 5.42
C GLY A 160 -0.97 15.11 5.10
N LEU A 161 -0.79 14.07 4.29
CA LEU A 161 -1.84 13.11 3.93
C LEU A 161 -2.42 12.36 5.14
N SER A 162 -1.65 12.18 6.21
CA SER A 162 -2.13 11.54 7.45
C SER A 162 -3.11 12.42 8.24
N LEU A 163 -3.12 13.73 7.99
CA LEU A 163 -3.91 14.74 8.69
C LEU A 163 -4.89 15.49 7.78
N ASP A 164 -5.27 14.88 6.66
CA ASP A 164 -6.19 15.49 5.69
C ASP A 164 -7.50 15.91 6.38
N PRO A 165 -7.85 17.22 6.39
CA PRO A 165 -9.05 17.71 7.04
C PRO A 165 -10.35 17.29 6.33
N VAL A 166 -10.26 16.84 5.07
CA VAL A 166 -11.39 16.37 4.28
C VAL A 166 -11.64 14.89 4.57
N ALA A 167 -12.79 14.59 5.17
CA ALA A 167 -13.08 13.28 5.72
C ALA A 167 -13.05 12.15 4.67
N GLU A 168 -13.57 12.38 3.46
CA GLU A 168 -13.57 11.37 2.41
C GLU A 168 -12.16 10.96 1.96
N SER A 169 -11.25 11.91 1.78
CA SER A 169 -9.88 11.66 1.35
C SER A 169 -9.04 11.10 2.48
N TYR A 170 -9.24 11.55 3.72
CA TYR A 170 -8.70 10.91 4.92
C TYR A 170 -9.03 9.40 4.96
N TYR A 171 -10.29 9.03 4.73
CA TYR A 171 -10.69 7.62 4.75
C TYR A 171 -10.11 6.80 3.60
N VAL A 172 -10.07 7.34 2.38
CA VAL A 172 -9.43 6.66 1.24
C VAL A 172 -7.93 6.48 1.49
N MET A 173 -7.28 7.51 2.00
CA MET A 173 -5.86 7.52 2.31
C MET A 173 -5.52 6.48 3.40
N THR A 174 -6.27 6.46 4.50
CA THR A 174 -6.10 5.46 5.57
C THR A 174 -6.25 4.04 5.04
N ALA A 175 -7.23 3.79 4.17
CA ALA A 175 -7.37 2.48 3.54
C ALA A 175 -6.19 2.15 2.63
N ALA A 176 -5.81 3.08 1.75
CA ALA A 176 -4.85 2.84 0.67
C ALA A 176 -3.39 2.73 1.14
N VAL A 177 -3.02 3.43 2.22
CA VAL A 177 -1.62 3.50 2.67
C VAL A 177 -1.37 2.71 3.95
N ASP A 178 -2.35 2.59 4.84
CA ASP A 178 -2.17 1.82 6.06
C ASP A 178 -2.74 0.40 5.93
N HIS A 179 -4.05 0.27 5.73
CA HIS A 179 -4.71 -1.03 5.85
C HIS A 179 -4.42 -1.97 4.67
N LEU A 180 -4.50 -1.49 3.42
CA LEU A 180 -4.33 -2.34 2.23
C LEU A 180 -2.90 -2.86 2.02
N PRO A 181 -1.83 -2.06 2.22
CA PRO A 181 -0.47 -2.57 2.12
C PRO A 181 -0.16 -3.63 3.18
N ARG A 182 -0.65 -3.45 4.42
CA ARG A 182 -0.51 -4.45 5.48
C ARG A 182 -1.31 -5.71 5.16
N LEU A 183 -2.56 -5.57 4.70
CA LEU A 183 -3.39 -6.69 4.24
C LEU A 183 -2.68 -7.51 3.16
N ALA A 184 -2.05 -6.83 2.20
CA ALA A 184 -1.33 -7.49 1.12
C ALA A 184 -0.16 -8.34 1.65
N GLU A 185 0.57 -7.88 2.67
CA GLU A 185 1.65 -8.65 3.29
C GLU A 185 1.15 -9.83 4.13
N THR A 186 0.18 -9.61 5.00
CA THR A 186 -0.42 -10.69 5.81
C THR A 186 -1.02 -11.78 4.91
N THR A 187 -1.67 -11.38 3.81
CA THR A 187 -2.18 -12.33 2.81
C THR A 187 -1.06 -13.09 2.10
N ALA A 188 0.08 -12.45 1.84
CA ALA A 188 1.24 -13.11 1.24
C ALA A 188 1.90 -14.10 2.20
N LEU A 189 2.03 -13.75 3.49
CA LEU A 189 2.51 -14.65 4.55
C LEU A 189 1.61 -15.88 4.68
N LEU A 190 0.29 -15.66 4.75
CA LEU A 190 -0.68 -16.74 4.83
C LEU A 190 -0.54 -17.76 3.68
N ARG A 191 -0.22 -17.29 2.47
CA ARG A 191 0.03 -18.17 1.31
C ARG A 191 1.30 -19.00 1.44
N LEU A 192 2.34 -18.46 2.06
CA LEU A 192 3.59 -19.20 2.30
C LEU A 192 3.36 -20.33 3.33
N GLU A 193 2.40 -20.16 4.23
CA GLU A 193 2.09 -21.12 5.29
C GLU A 193 1.14 -22.25 4.84
N ASP A 194 0.42 -22.10 3.73
CA ASP A 194 -0.56 -23.11 3.24
C ASP A 194 0.06 -24.51 3.10
N ALA A 195 1.30 -24.58 2.59
CA ALA A 195 2.02 -25.84 2.47
C ALA A 195 2.39 -26.45 3.83
N ALA A 196 2.75 -25.63 4.81
CA ALA A 196 3.16 -26.08 6.16
C ALA A 196 1.96 -26.50 7.03
N VAL A 197 0.77 -25.97 6.76
CA VAL A 197 -0.48 -26.32 7.46
C VAL A 197 -1.06 -27.64 6.97
N THR A 198 -0.80 -28.02 5.72
CA THR A 198 -1.36 -29.23 5.11
C THR A 198 -0.81 -30.49 5.77
N GLY A 199 -1.65 -31.22 6.49
CA GLY A 199 -1.28 -32.46 7.21
C GLY A 199 -0.73 -32.26 8.62
N ALA A 200 -0.58 -31.01 9.08
CA ALA A 200 -0.11 -30.73 10.44
C ALA A 200 -1.21 -30.95 11.50
N THR A 201 -0.84 -31.35 12.72
CA THR A 201 -1.79 -31.49 13.85
C THR A 201 -2.40 -30.14 14.26
N ALA A 202 -3.60 -30.13 14.84
CA ALA A 202 -4.31 -28.89 15.21
C ALA A 202 -3.48 -27.93 16.10
N MET A 203 -2.61 -28.48 16.96
CA MET A 203 -1.72 -27.70 17.84
C MET A 203 -0.32 -27.46 17.27
N SER A 204 -0.08 -27.69 15.98
CA SER A 204 1.24 -27.41 15.41
C SER A 204 1.54 -25.90 15.41
N PRO A 205 2.79 -25.48 15.62
CA PRO A 205 3.17 -24.07 15.54
C PRO A 205 2.74 -23.41 14.21
N ALA A 206 2.83 -24.15 13.10
CA ALA A 206 2.41 -23.67 11.77
C ALA A 206 0.89 -23.37 11.70
N ARG A 207 0.05 -24.18 12.34
CA ARG A 207 -1.41 -23.94 12.37
C ARG A 207 -1.80 -22.77 13.27
N VAL A 208 -1.07 -22.58 14.36
CA VAL A 208 -1.26 -21.42 15.25
C VAL A 208 -0.88 -20.13 14.52
N LEU A 209 0.26 -20.12 13.83
CA LEU A 209 0.72 -18.97 13.05
C LEU A 209 -0.27 -18.64 11.92
N ALA A 210 -0.67 -19.63 11.12
CA ALA A 210 -1.62 -19.42 10.02
C ALA A 210 -2.98 -18.91 10.49
N ARG A 211 -3.43 -19.32 11.68
CA ARG A 211 -4.64 -18.77 12.29
C ARG A 211 -4.46 -17.30 12.68
N SER A 212 -3.34 -16.96 13.30
CA SER A 212 -3.01 -15.57 13.67
C SER A 212 -2.93 -14.66 12.44
N GLU A 213 -2.27 -15.10 11.36
CA GLU A 213 -2.18 -14.36 10.10
C GLU A 213 -3.55 -14.23 9.44
N LEU A 214 -4.37 -15.29 9.41
CA LEU A 214 -5.74 -15.23 8.88
C LEU A 214 -6.61 -14.22 9.65
N ASP A 215 -6.60 -14.27 10.98
CA ASP A 215 -7.39 -13.36 11.81
C ASP A 215 -6.94 -11.90 11.60
N THR A 216 -5.63 -11.66 11.48
CA THR A 216 -5.05 -10.35 11.18
C THR A 216 -5.46 -9.86 9.78
N ALA A 217 -5.43 -10.75 8.78
CA ALA A 217 -5.81 -10.42 7.41
C ALA A 217 -7.30 -10.07 7.31
N MET A 218 -8.16 -10.82 7.99
CA MET A 218 -9.58 -10.51 8.09
C MET A 218 -9.82 -9.16 8.76
N TYR A 219 -9.14 -8.89 9.88
CA TYR A 219 -9.22 -7.59 10.57
C TYR A 219 -8.84 -6.44 9.63
N LEU A 220 -7.69 -6.53 8.95
CA LEU A 220 -7.22 -5.47 8.04
C LEU A 220 -8.15 -5.27 6.84
N ARG A 221 -8.72 -6.35 6.29
CA ARG A 221 -9.74 -6.28 5.22
C ARG A 221 -10.99 -5.55 5.69
N ASP A 222 -11.50 -5.89 6.87
CA ASP A 222 -12.70 -5.28 7.42
C ASP A 222 -12.45 -3.79 7.75
N ARG A 223 -11.26 -3.45 8.24
CA ARG A 223 -10.84 -2.05 8.43
C ARG A 223 -10.75 -1.28 7.13
N ALA A 224 -10.08 -1.82 6.10
CA ALA A 224 -9.96 -1.18 4.79
C ALA A 224 -11.35 -0.95 4.15
N SER A 225 -12.20 -1.99 4.15
CA SER A 225 -13.55 -1.90 3.58
C SER A 225 -14.42 -0.89 4.32
N ALA A 226 -14.34 -0.82 5.65
CA ALA A 226 -15.08 0.15 6.45
C ALA A 226 -14.67 1.59 6.13
N GLN A 227 -13.38 1.89 5.97
CA GLN A 227 -12.93 3.23 5.60
C GLN A 227 -13.39 3.60 4.18
N LEU A 228 -13.23 2.70 3.21
CA LEU A 228 -13.72 2.93 1.85
C LEU A 228 -15.24 3.12 1.80
N ALA A 229 -16.01 2.38 2.61
CA ALA A 229 -17.45 2.54 2.73
C ALA A 229 -17.84 3.93 3.26
N LYS A 230 -17.13 4.44 4.27
CA LYS A 230 -17.35 5.82 4.78
C LYS A 230 -17.05 6.86 3.71
N ALA A 231 -15.94 6.71 2.97
CA ALA A 231 -15.61 7.61 1.86
C ALA A 231 -16.70 7.62 0.78
N MET A 232 -17.19 6.44 0.37
CA MET A 232 -18.27 6.31 -0.62
C MET A 232 -19.61 6.86 -0.12
N ALA A 233 -19.87 6.82 1.19
CA ALA A 233 -21.07 7.40 1.78
C ALA A 233 -21.04 8.94 1.75
N LEU A 234 -19.86 9.53 1.91
CA LEU A 234 -19.65 10.99 1.81
C LEU A 234 -19.62 11.47 0.35
N LYS A 235 -19.01 10.69 -0.55
CA LYS A 235 -18.82 11.00 -1.97
C LYS A 235 -19.24 9.81 -2.85
N PRO A 236 -20.51 9.73 -3.28
CA PRO A 236 -21.02 8.62 -4.09
C PRO A 236 -20.25 8.40 -5.40
N GLU A 237 -19.63 9.44 -5.97
CA GLU A 237 -18.83 9.36 -7.20
C GLU A 237 -17.60 8.45 -7.04
N LEU A 238 -17.09 8.28 -5.81
CA LEU A 238 -15.98 7.35 -5.54
C LEU A 238 -16.36 5.90 -5.78
N LYS A 239 -17.65 5.55 -5.75
CA LYS A 239 -18.12 4.17 -5.93
C LYS A 239 -17.69 3.61 -7.28
N ASP A 240 -17.78 4.40 -8.35
CA ASP A 240 -17.46 3.93 -9.69
C ASP A 240 -15.95 3.83 -9.90
N VAL A 241 -15.17 4.73 -9.30
CA VAL A 241 -13.71 4.65 -9.29
C VAL A 241 -13.23 3.41 -8.53
N LEU A 242 -13.77 3.17 -7.33
CA LEU A 242 -13.36 2.08 -6.45
C LEU A 242 -13.80 0.70 -6.95
N ARG A 243 -14.94 0.60 -7.66
CA ARG A 243 -15.40 -0.66 -8.29
C ARG A 243 -14.42 -1.24 -9.30
N THR A 244 -13.56 -0.41 -9.89
CA THR A 244 -12.52 -0.85 -10.83
C THR A 244 -11.45 -1.70 -10.13
N PHE A 245 -11.29 -1.57 -8.81
CA PHE A 245 -10.34 -2.34 -8.00
C PHE A 245 -10.96 -3.69 -7.55
N LYS A 246 -11.11 -4.62 -8.49
CA LYS A 246 -11.65 -5.99 -8.25
C LYS A 246 -10.59 -6.96 -7.71
N THR A 247 -10.12 -6.79 -6.47
CA THR A 247 -9.18 -7.72 -5.82
C THR A 247 -9.71 -8.41 -4.55
N ALA A 248 -10.93 -8.08 -4.12
CA ALA A 248 -11.54 -8.68 -2.92
C ALA A 248 -11.85 -10.18 -3.12
N ASP A 249 -12.45 -10.56 -4.25
CA ASP A 249 -12.99 -11.92 -4.46
C ASP A 249 -11.95 -13.04 -4.32
N ALA A 250 -10.73 -12.85 -4.85
CA ALA A 250 -9.66 -13.84 -4.76
C ALA A 250 -9.05 -13.94 -3.36
N THR A 251 -9.09 -12.84 -2.60
CA THR A 251 -8.61 -12.78 -1.22
C THR A 251 -9.62 -13.46 -0.28
N ASP A 252 -10.92 -13.20 -0.48
CA ASP A 252 -11.99 -13.84 0.27
C ASP A 252 -12.02 -15.36 0.03
N ALA A 253 -11.84 -15.80 -1.21
CA ALA A 253 -11.73 -17.22 -1.53
C ALA A 253 -10.55 -17.89 -0.80
N LEU A 254 -9.39 -17.22 -0.72
CA LEU A 254 -8.25 -17.71 0.04
C LEU A 254 -8.58 -17.83 1.54
N PHE A 255 -9.19 -16.80 2.13
CA PHE A 255 -9.53 -16.80 3.56
C PHE A 255 -10.51 -17.92 3.92
N GLU A 256 -11.52 -18.15 3.08
CA GLU A 256 -12.46 -19.27 3.28
C GLU A 256 -11.78 -20.63 3.16
N LEU A 257 -10.89 -20.80 2.17
CA LEU A 257 -10.13 -22.05 2.02
C LEU A 257 -9.22 -22.31 3.21
N THR A 258 -8.48 -21.31 3.66
CA THR A 258 -7.59 -21.44 4.83
C THR A 258 -8.39 -21.69 6.10
N ARG A 259 -9.54 -21.03 6.29
CA ARG A 259 -10.43 -21.30 7.43
C ARG A 259 -10.90 -22.75 7.44
N ALA A 260 -11.35 -23.27 6.29
CA ALA A 260 -11.78 -24.67 6.17
C ALA A 260 -10.63 -25.65 6.46
N GLN A 261 -9.42 -25.38 5.93
CA GLN A 261 -8.23 -26.18 6.21
C GLN A 261 -7.85 -26.16 7.69
N LEU A 262 -7.96 -25.01 8.36
CA LEU A 262 -7.68 -24.88 9.80
C LEU A 262 -8.75 -25.54 10.67
N ALA A 263 -10.00 -25.63 10.21
CA ALA A 263 -11.09 -26.34 10.87
C ALA A 263 -10.98 -27.88 10.73
N GLY A 264 -10.08 -28.38 9.89
CA GLY A 264 -9.96 -29.81 9.59
C GLY A 264 -11.01 -30.31 8.60
N GLU A 265 -11.72 -29.40 7.93
CA GLU A 265 -12.66 -29.73 6.86
C GLU A 265 -11.87 -30.08 5.59
N SER A 266 -12.18 -31.22 4.96
CA SER A 266 -11.61 -31.56 3.65
C SER A 266 -11.95 -30.48 2.62
N ARG A 267 -10.97 -30.01 1.84
CA ARG A 267 -11.12 -28.94 0.83
C ARG A 267 -12.48 -29.03 0.11
N PRO A 268 -13.29 -27.95 0.06
CA PRO A 268 -14.60 -28.01 -0.57
C PRO A 268 -14.47 -28.41 -2.03
N ARG A 269 -15.13 -29.51 -2.42
CA ARG A 269 -15.11 -30.11 -3.77
C ARG A 269 -15.55 -29.18 -4.92
N ARG A 270 -15.98 -27.95 -4.65
CA ARG A 270 -16.61 -27.05 -5.65
C ARG A 270 -15.66 -26.15 -6.45
N LEU A 271 -14.35 -26.19 -6.22
CA LEU A 271 -13.39 -25.37 -6.98
C LEU A 271 -12.54 -26.15 -7.99
N ILE A 272 -12.76 -27.47 -8.13
CA ILE A 272 -12.10 -28.28 -9.16
C ILE A 272 -12.96 -28.23 -10.43
N CYS A 273 -12.45 -27.52 -11.45
CA CYS A 273 -12.86 -27.54 -12.86
C CYS A 273 -14.19 -26.87 -13.26
N ASN A 274 -14.11 -25.62 -13.75
CA ASN A 274 -15.00 -25.11 -14.80
C ASN A 274 -14.31 -24.92 -16.17
N THR A 275 -13.05 -25.33 -16.32
CA THR A 275 -12.29 -25.20 -17.58
C THR A 275 -11.71 -26.50 -18.12
N CYS A 276 -12.06 -27.66 -17.54
CA CYS A 276 -11.63 -28.95 -18.06
C CYS A 276 -12.84 -29.72 -18.60
N SER A 277 -13.37 -29.27 -19.74
CA SER A 277 -14.35 -30.05 -20.53
C SER A 277 -14.15 -29.84 -22.03
N SER A 278 -13.04 -30.32 -22.56
CA SER A 278 -12.96 -30.69 -23.99
C SER A 278 -11.72 -31.56 -24.26
N THR A 279 -11.73 -32.82 -23.85
CA THR A 279 -10.99 -33.83 -24.62
C THR A 279 -11.69 -35.17 -24.51
N GLN A 280 -12.43 -35.42 -25.58
CA GLN A 280 -13.20 -36.59 -25.91
C GLN A 280 -12.29 -37.83 -25.92
N ARG A 281 -12.57 -38.82 -25.07
CA ARG A 281 -11.98 -40.16 -25.21
C ARG A 281 -12.48 -40.79 -26.51
N PRO A 282 -11.61 -41.31 -27.40
CA PRO A 282 -12.06 -42.19 -28.45
C PRO A 282 -12.36 -43.58 -27.86
N ARG A 283 -13.51 -44.09 -28.27
CA ARG A 283 -14.07 -45.41 -27.99
C ARG A 283 -13.24 -46.46 -28.72
N ALA A 284 -12.89 -47.55 -28.04
CA ALA A 284 -12.27 -48.71 -28.65
C ALA A 284 -13.18 -49.33 -29.73
N SER A 285 -12.65 -49.57 -30.93
CA SER A 285 -13.23 -50.46 -31.93
C SER A 285 -12.25 -51.57 -32.27
N LYS A 286 -12.71 -52.82 -32.08
CA LYS A 286 -12.09 -54.07 -32.53
C LYS A 286 -12.12 -54.16 -34.07
N THR A 287 -11.04 -54.65 -34.68
CA THR A 287 -10.98 -55.43 -35.94
C THR A 287 -9.51 -55.86 -36.14
N SER A 288 -9.14 -57.14 -35.95
CA SER A 288 -8.91 -58.16 -37.00
C SER A 288 -8.00 -57.70 -38.13
N TRP A 289 -6.73 -58.10 -38.15
CA TRP A 289 -6.11 -59.25 -38.86
C TRP A 289 -4.71 -59.49 -38.28
#